data_AF-A0A2R6J611-F1
#
_entry.id   AF-A0A2R6J611-F1
#
_cell.length_a   1.000
_cell.length_b   1.000
_cell.length_c   1.000
_cell.angle_alpha   90.00
_cell.angle_beta   90.00
_cell.angle_gamma   90.00
#
_symmetry.space_group_name_H-M   'P 1'
#
loop_
_entity.id
_entity.type
_entity.pdbx_description
1 polymer ?
#
loop_
_entity_poly.entity_id
_entity_poly.type
_entity_poly.pdbx_seq_one_letter_code
_entity_poly.pdbx_strand_id
1 'polypeptide(L)'
;GLITPNRSMSMEATSGKNPVNHIGKIYNLLSTEVAESVVEEVNGIREIRVRLLSQIGQPIDRPHVADANLVTERGVEVGDIESEVTDIIDRELADVTSITQRVIDGELSTF
;
A
#
# COMPACT_ATOMS: atom_id res chain seq x y z
N GLY A 1 -7.32 -10.99 -1.24
CA GLY A 1 -7.46 -12.38 -1.68
C GLY A 1 -8.15 -12.66 -2.97
N LEU A 2 -7.60 -12.21 -4.10
CA LEU A 2 -8.16 -12.49 -5.42
C LEU A 2 -7.02 -12.66 -6.42
N ILE A 3 -7.25 -13.42 -7.49
CA ILE A 3 -6.39 -13.40 -8.68
C ILE A 3 -7.09 -12.51 -9.70
N THR A 4 -6.52 -11.34 -9.96
CA THR A 4 -7.16 -10.26 -10.74
C THR A 4 -6.34 -9.95 -11.99
N PRO A 5 -6.51 -10.71 -13.11
CA PRO A 5 -5.66 -10.58 -14.29
C PRO A 5 -5.71 -9.19 -14.96
N ASN A 6 -6.75 -8.40 -14.68
CA ASN A 6 -6.90 -7.02 -15.16
C ASN A 6 -6.34 -5.96 -14.19
N ARG A 7 -5.68 -6.38 -13.11
CA ARG A 7 -5.02 -5.52 -12.13
C ARG A 7 -3.54 -5.90 -12.03
N SER A 8 -2.73 -4.94 -11.61
CA SER A 8 -1.33 -5.19 -11.26
C SER A 8 -1.28 -6.09 -10.03
N MET A 9 -0.44 -7.12 -10.05
CA MET A 9 -0.24 -8.04 -8.94
C MET A 9 1.25 -8.25 -8.69
N SER A 10 1.63 -8.40 -7.43
CA SER A 10 2.94 -8.93 -7.06
C SER A 10 2.96 -10.45 -7.27
N MET A 11 4.10 -10.98 -7.71
CA MET A 11 4.34 -12.42 -7.78
C MET A 11 4.86 -13.00 -6.45
N GLU A 12 5.09 -12.15 -5.44
CA GLU A 12 5.61 -12.57 -4.15
C GLU A 12 4.52 -13.25 -3.31
N ALA A 13 4.79 -14.48 -2.87
CA ALA A 13 3.93 -15.16 -1.91
C ALA A 13 4.05 -14.51 -0.53
N THR A 14 2.92 -14.12 0.04
CA THR A 14 2.78 -13.48 1.36
C THR A 14 2.68 -14.51 2.50
N SER A 15 1.92 -15.59 2.31
CA SER A 15 1.69 -16.63 3.32
C SER A 15 2.96 -17.38 3.69
N GLY A 16 3.14 -17.64 5.00
CA GLY A 16 4.32 -18.34 5.53
C GLY A 16 5.61 -17.52 5.61
N LYS A 17 5.65 -16.29 5.07
CA LYS A 17 6.79 -15.39 5.21
C LYS A 17 6.78 -14.65 6.55
N ASN A 18 7.98 -14.33 7.05
CA ASN A 18 8.17 -13.65 8.33
C ASN A 18 7.58 -12.22 8.29
N PRO A 19 6.65 -11.86 9.19
CA PRO A 19 5.97 -10.56 9.17
C PRO A 19 6.82 -9.37 9.65
N VAL A 20 8.04 -9.63 10.15
CA VAL A 20 8.94 -8.59 10.70
C VAL A 20 9.96 -8.12 9.66
N ASN A 21 10.52 -9.04 8.87
CA ASN A 21 11.66 -8.72 8.00
C ASN A 21 11.48 -9.11 6.53
N HIS A 22 10.40 -9.83 6.18
CA HIS A 22 10.15 -10.17 4.79
C HIS A 22 9.44 -9.01 4.08
N ILE A 23 10.23 -8.12 3.47
CA ILE A 23 9.74 -6.88 2.86
C ILE A 23 8.59 -7.13 1.88
N GLY A 24 8.69 -8.15 1.02
CA GLY A 24 7.63 -8.44 0.06
C GLY A 24 6.29 -8.83 0.69
N LYS A 25 6.27 -9.34 1.92
CA LYS A 25 5.03 -9.59 2.65
C LYS A 25 4.48 -8.27 3.20
N ILE A 26 5.33 -7.52 3.88
CA ILE A 26 4.99 -6.25 4.52
C ILE A 26 4.44 -5.27 3.47
N TYR A 27 5.12 -5.11 2.33
CA TYR A 27 4.72 -4.17 1.29
C TYR A 27 3.45 -4.59 0.55
N ASN A 28 3.20 -5.87 0.35
CA ASN A 28 1.92 -6.31 -0.24
C ASN A 28 0.74 -5.95 0.69
N LEU A 29 0.88 -6.18 1.99
CA LEU A 29 -0.14 -5.83 2.98
C LEU A 29 -0.29 -4.30 3.09
N LEU A 30 0.81 -3.59 3.32
CA LEU A 30 0.82 -2.14 3.44
C LEU A 30 0.25 -1.44 2.20
N SER A 31 0.58 -1.91 0.99
CA SER A 31 0.02 -1.30 -0.24
C SER A 31 -1.50 -1.41 -0.34
N THR A 32 -2.08 -2.45 0.27
CA THR A 32 -3.54 -2.61 0.33
C THR A 32 -4.13 -1.64 1.36
N GLU A 33 -3.55 -1.58 2.56
CA GLU A 33 -3.99 -0.65 3.62
C GLU A 33 -3.91 0.81 3.20
N VAL A 34 -2.82 1.19 2.52
CA VAL A 34 -2.65 2.54 1.96
C VAL A 34 -3.75 2.84 0.94
N ALA A 35 -4.04 1.90 0.03
CA ALA A 35 -5.07 2.10 -0.99
C ALA A 35 -6.47 2.25 -0.36
N GLU A 36 -6.78 1.47 0.68
CA GLU A 36 -8.04 1.55 1.43
C GLU A 36 -8.14 2.88 2.18
N SER A 37 -7.12 3.25 2.95
CA SER A 37 -7.08 4.52 3.71
C SER A 37 -7.25 5.74 2.80
N VAL A 38 -6.57 5.75 1.65
CA VAL A 38 -6.69 6.84 0.67
C VAL A 38 -8.12 6.94 0.12
N VAL A 39 -8.76 5.82 -0.21
CA VAL A 39 -10.15 5.84 -0.74
C VAL A 39 -11.17 6.21 0.34
N GLU A 40 -10.89 5.91 1.61
CA GLU A 40 -11.76 6.28 2.72
C GLU A 40 -11.67 7.77 3.08
N GLU A 41 -10.47 8.36 3.02
CA GLU A 41 -10.23 9.74 3.47
C GLU A 41 -10.31 10.78 2.34
N VAL A 42 -9.98 10.40 1.09
CA VAL A 42 -9.88 11.34 -0.03
C VAL A 42 -11.02 11.15 -1.02
N ASN A 43 -11.85 12.19 -1.16
CA ASN A 43 -12.97 12.19 -2.09
C ASN A 43 -12.49 12.39 -3.54
N GLY A 44 -13.31 11.96 -4.51
CA GLY A 44 -13.02 12.17 -5.93
C GLY A 44 -12.08 11.12 -6.55
N ILE A 45 -11.73 10.06 -5.82
CA ILE A 45 -10.97 8.92 -6.33
C ILE A 45 -11.94 7.84 -6.84
N ARG A 46 -11.89 7.55 -8.13
CA ARG A 46 -12.62 6.42 -8.74
C ARG A 46 -11.85 5.11 -8.63
N GLU A 47 -10.52 5.18 -8.70
CA GLU A 47 -9.63 4.04 -8.54
C GLU A 47 -8.25 4.50 -8.10
N ILE A 48 -7.61 3.73 -7.21
CA ILE A 48 -6.20 3.85 -6.88
C ILE A 48 -5.50 2.50 -7.05
N ARG A 49 -4.23 2.54 -7.45
CA ARG A 49 -3.30 1.40 -7.39
C ARG A 49 -2.00 1.84 -6.75
N VAL A 50 -1.62 1.18 -5.67
CA VAL A 50 -0.39 1.48 -4.92
C VAL A 50 0.66 0.41 -5.21
N ARG A 51 1.91 0.86 -5.43
CA ARG A 51 3.08 -0.01 -5.60
C ARG A 51 4.20 0.49 -4.72
N LEU A 52 4.75 -0.40 -3.90
CA LEU A 52 5.90 -0.12 -3.06
C LEU A 52 7.09 -0.94 -3.54
N LEU A 53 8.20 -0.28 -3.86
CA LEU A 53 9.44 -0.92 -4.28
C LEU A 53 10.52 -0.64 -3.25
N SER A 54 11.09 -1.70 -2.66
CA SER A 54 12.20 -1.57 -1.73
C SER A 54 13.54 -1.54 -2.44
N GLN A 55 14.56 -1.07 -1.73
CA GLN A 55 15.96 -1.18 -2.12
C GLN A 55 16.76 -1.81 -0.98
N ILE A 56 17.65 -2.75 -1.32
CA ILE A 56 18.52 -3.40 -0.33
C ILE A 56 19.30 -2.35 0.45
N GLY A 57 19.30 -2.48 1.78
CA GLY A 57 20.00 -1.58 2.70
C GLY A 57 19.22 -0.32 3.08
N GLN A 58 18.02 -0.11 2.53
CA GLN A 58 17.12 0.96 2.99
C GLN A 58 16.20 0.47 4.12
N PRO A 59 15.86 1.35 5.08
CA PRO A 59 14.80 1.10 6.05
C PRO A 59 13.47 0.73 5.38
N ILE A 60 12.66 -0.10 6.04
CA ILE A 60 11.40 -0.59 5.47
C ILE A 60 10.34 0.51 5.29
N ASP A 61 10.37 1.55 6.12
CA ASP A 61 9.56 2.77 6.03
C ASP A 61 10.05 3.73 4.92
N ARG A 62 11.17 3.42 4.26
CA ARG A 62 11.77 4.22 3.20
C ARG A 62 11.93 3.42 1.90
N PRO A 63 10.81 3.15 1.19
CA PRO A 63 10.89 2.49 -0.10
C PRO A 63 11.73 3.30 -1.08
N HIS A 64 12.33 2.62 -2.05
CA HIS A 64 12.97 3.26 -3.19
C HIS A 64 11.96 4.05 -4.03
N VAL A 65 10.74 3.49 -4.16
CA VAL A 65 9.61 4.13 -4.82
C VAL A 65 8.32 3.75 -4.07
N ALA A 66 7.52 4.76 -3.74
CA ALA A 66 6.10 4.61 -3.44
C ALA A 66 5.31 5.27 -4.57
N ASP A 67 4.57 4.46 -5.34
CA ASP A 67 3.88 4.90 -6.55
C ASP A 67 2.38 4.67 -6.43
N ALA A 68 1.61 5.75 -6.55
CA ALA A 68 0.15 5.75 -6.54
C ALA A 68 -0.38 6.15 -7.92
N ASN A 69 -1.07 5.23 -8.59
CA ASN A 69 -1.74 5.53 -9.85
C ASN A 69 -3.20 5.81 -9.56
N LEU A 70 -3.64 7.02 -9.89
CA LEU A 70 -4.97 7.50 -9.60
C LEU A 70 -5.81 7.55 -10.87
N VAL A 71 -7.08 7.24 -10.71
CA VAL A 71 -8.13 7.57 -11.67
C VAL A 71 -9.17 8.34 -10.90
N THR A 72 -9.36 9.59 -11.28
CA THR A 72 -10.27 10.50 -10.58
C THR A 72 -11.69 10.42 -11.12
N GLU A 73 -12.63 10.94 -10.34
CA GLU A 73 -13.96 11.28 -10.80
C GLU A 73 -13.89 12.46 -11.81
N ARG A 74 -14.97 12.67 -12.58
CA ARG A 74 -14.97 13.76 -13.56
C ARG A 74 -14.93 15.11 -12.84
N GLY A 75 -14.03 15.98 -13.30
CA GLY A 75 -13.87 17.33 -12.75
C GLY A 75 -12.96 17.42 -11.54
N VAL A 76 -12.30 16.31 -11.15
CA VAL A 76 -11.22 16.28 -10.18
C VAL A 76 -9.92 15.98 -10.92
N GLU A 77 -8.95 16.87 -10.82
CA GLU A 77 -7.61 16.67 -11.34
C GLU A 77 -6.72 16.04 -10.27
N VAL A 78 -5.68 15.31 -10.68
CA VAL A 78 -4.76 14.66 -9.71
C VAL A 78 -4.13 15.68 -8.76
N GLY A 79 -3.75 16.85 -9.27
CA GLY A 79 -3.16 17.92 -8.46
C GLY A 79 -4.07 18.48 -7.37
N ASP A 80 -5.39 18.28 -7.48
CA ASP A 80 -6.35 18.71 -6.45
C ASP A 80 -6.25 17.85 -5.18
N ILE A 81 -5.86 16.57 -5.33
CA ILE A 81 -5.85 15.56 -4.26
C ILE A 81 -4.45 15.02 -3.94
N GLU A 82 -3.44 15.38 -4.74
CA GLU A 82 -2.08 14.84 -4.65
C GLU A 82 -1.47 14.99 -3.26
N SER A 83 -1.64 16.16 -2.63
CA SER A 83 -1.11 16.41 -1.29
C SER A 83 -1.73 15.51 -0.23
N GLU A 84 -3.07 15.38 -0.21
CA GLU A 84 -3.78 14.52 0.75
C GLU A 84 -3.40 13.05 0.56
N VAL A 85 -3.31 12.58 -0.69
CA VAL A 85 -2.87 11.22 -1.00
C VAL A 85 -1.44 10.97 -0.53
N THR A 86 -0.54 11.94 -0.73
CA THR A 86 0.87 11.84 -0.32
C THR A 86 0.98 11.80 1.20
N ASP A 87 0.25 12.65 1.92
CA ASP A 87 0.26 12.70 3.38
C ASP A 87 -0.21 11.38 4.00
N ILE A 88 -1.21 10.73 3.42
CA ILE A 88 -1.69 9.41 3.86
C ILE A 88 -0.62 8.34 3.59
N ILE A 89 -0.04 8.31 2.39
CA ILE A 89 1.03 7.36 2.06
C ILE A 89 2.20 7.47 3.04
N ASP A 90 2.64 8.70 3.34
CA ASP A 90 3.74 8.96 4.26
C ASP A 90 3.39 8.53 5.70
N ARG A 91 2.15 8.79 6.13
CA ARG A 91 1.65 8.38 7.45
C ARG A 91 1.62 6.86 7.62
N GLU A 92 1.09 6.13 6.63
CA GLU A 92 1.04 4.66 6.66
C GLU A 92 2.44 4.04 6.57
N LEU A 93 3.36 4.64 5.79
CA LEU A 93 4.77 4.20 5.74
C LEU A 93 5.48 4.41 7.08
N ALA A 94 5.23 5.54 7.74
CA ALA A 94 5.80 5.83 9.06
C ALA A 94 5.32 4.84 10.14
N ASP A 95 4.10 4.30 10.00
CA ASP A 95 3.53 3.28 10.88
C ASP A 95 3.66 1.84 10.34
N VAL A 96 4.58 1.57 9.41
CA VAL A 96 4.74 0.23 8.81
C VAL A 96 4.88 -0.92 9.83
N THR A 97 5.35 -0.64 11.05
CA THR A 97 5.44 -1.63 12.13
C THR A 97 4.08 -2.13 12.62
N SER A 98 3.00 -1.37 12.46
CA SER A 98 1.65 -1.83 12.81
C SER A 98 1.21 -3.00 11.93
N ILE A 99 1.64 -3.06 10.67
CA ILE A 99 1.42 -4.22 9.79
C ILE A 99 1.97 -5.50 10.42
N THR A 100 3.18 -5.44 10.99
CA THR A 100 3.79 -6.59 11.67
C THR A 100 2.91 -7.05 12.84
N GLN A 101 2.46 -6.11 13.69
CA GLN A 101 1.64 -6.42 14.85
C GLN A 101 0.29 -7.03 14.45
N ARG A 102 -0.43 -6.39 13.53
CA ARG A 102 -1.74 -6.85 13.04
C ARG A 102 -1.69 -8.22 12.36
N VAL A 103 -0.57 -8.55 11.68
CA VAL A 103 -0.36 -9.90 11.14
C VAL A 103 -0.14 -10.94 12.25
N ILE A 104 0.61 -10.60 13.30
CA ILE A 104 0.84 -11.49 14.45
C ILE A 104 -0.48 -11.76 15.18
N ASP A 105 -1.32 -10.74 15.31
CA ASP A 105 -2.63 -10.83 15.96
C ASP A 105 -3.70 -11.49 15.07
N GLY A 106 -3.38 -11.78 13.81
CA GLY A 106 -4.26 -12.47 12.86
C GLY A 106 -5.35 -11.60 12.26
N GLU A 107 -5.21 -10.28 12.36
CA GLU A 107 -6.19 -9.29 11.88
C GLU A 107 -6.09 -9.04 10.37
N LEU A 108 -4.92 -9.31 9.78
CA LEU A 108 -4.67 -9.15 8.35
C LEU A 108 -4.67 -10.50 7.61
N SER A 109 -5.56 -10.62 6.62
CA SER A 109 -5.52 -11.75 5.67
C SER A 109 -4.31 -11.64 4.76
N THR A 110 -3.59 -12.74 4.56
CA THR A 110 -2.51 -12.80 3.58
C THR A 110 -2.96 -13.34 2.23
N PHE A 111 -4.23 -13.69 2.06
CA PHE A 111 -4.78 -14.25 0.83
C PHE A 111 -6.24 -13.88 0.62
#